data_AF-A0A1Y2K258-F1
#
_entry.id   AF-A0A1Y2K258-F1
#
_cell.length_a   1.000
_cell.length_b   1.000
_cell.length_c   1.000
_cell.angle_alpha   90.00
_cell.angle_beta   90.00
_cell.angle_gamma   90.00
#
_symmetry.space_group_name_H-M   'P 1'
#
loop_
_entity.id
_entity.type
_entity.pdbx_description
1 polymer ?
#
loop_
_entity_poly.entity_id
_entity_poly.type
_entity_poly.pdbx_seq_one_letter_code
_entity_poly.pdbx_strand_id
1 'polypeptide(L)'
;MGSAASLSQLSASLTQSPDFRVRTQAALALGSSGNKQAVNILCTGLNDSNTTVRTAVAASLGRLNQGGQECLNQRAQSETNAGVKRAIQQALAKMGSGQGGSSLSSVRYLFFVNGVRNRSSVDAGKVTQHIFAYLKQGLTKSDTLVVSAGAVNQYAALLQQSPATRAYYLSPAFSNEFLNGVLKAKLDVSIMKYPQQNIVGSLTKKTSMNSGSATEQNILRLLGAASNAMASAITQSAPRLP
;
A
#
# COMPACT_ATOMS: atom_id res chain seq x y z
N MET A 1 -26.49 31.09 2.19
CA MET A 1 -25.09 30.78 1.82
C MET A 1 -24.33 30.48 3.11
N GLY A 2 -24.15 29.20 3.45
CA GLY A 2 -23.49 28.80 4.70
C GLY A 2 -21.98 28.87 4.53
N SER A 3 -21.30 29.67 5.36
CA SER A 3 -19.83 29.73 5.37
C SER A 3 -19.26 28.34 5.63
N ALA A 4 -18.39 27.86 4.75
CA ALA A 4 -17.63 26.65 5.01
C ALA A 4 -16.86 26.85 6.33
N ALA A 5 -17.15 26.03 7.34
CA ALA A 5 -16.49 26.12 8.64
C ALA A 5 -14.97 26.01 8.45
N SER A 6 -14.22 26.88 9.11
CA SER A 6 -12.77 26.87 9.01
C SER A 6 -12.21 25.57 9.60
N LEU A 7 -11.00 25.17 9.17
CA LEU A 7 -10.32 24.00 9.73
C LEU A 7 -10.16 24.05 11.25
N SER A 8 -9.95 25.24 11.82
CA SER A 8 -9.87 25.42 13.27
C SER A 8 -11.21 25.18 13.95
N GLN A 9 -12.31 25.66 13.36
CA GLN A 9 -13.67 25.41 13.87
C GLN A 9 -14.03 23.92 13.78
N LEU A 10 -13.72 23.26 12.66
CA LEU A 10 -13.95 21.83 12.50
C LEU A 10 -13.10 20.99 13.46
N SER A 11 -11.85 21.40 13.70
CA SER A 11 -10.98 20.77 14.70
C SER A 11 -11.60 20.85 16.10
N ALA A 12 -12.00 22.05 16.54
CA ALA A 12 -12.64 22.24 17.83
C ALA A 12 -13.96 21.46 17.92
N SER A 13 -14.75 21.44 16.86
CA SER A 13 -15.99 20.67 16.80
C SER A 13 -15.74 19.16 16.92
N LEU A 14 -14.65 18.63 16.36
CA LEU A 14 -14.28 17.22 16.50
C LEU A 14 -13.74 16.88 17.89
N THR A 15 -12.96 17.76 18.53
CA THR A 15 -12.25 17.41 19.77
C THR A 15 -12.94 17.87 21.05
N GLN A 16 -13.77 18.89 20.99
CA GLN A 16 -14.33 19.55 22.18
C GLN A 16 -15.85 19.46 22.29
N SER A 17 -16.57 19.13 21.20
CA SER A 17 -18.03 19.12 21.25
C SER A 17 -18.55 17.99 22.16
N PRO A 18 -19.48 18.27 23.09
CA PRO A 18 -20.09 17.23 23.93
C PRO A 18 -20.97 16.27 23.11
N ASP A 19 -21.53 16.72 21.99
CA ASP A 19 -22.42 15.93 21.15
C ASP A 19 -21.64 15.13 20.10
N PHE A 20 -21.72 13.80 20.19
CA PHE A 20 -21.06 12.90 19.24
C PHE A 20 -21.54 13.09 17.80
N ARG A 21 -22.75 13.58 17.57
CA ARG A 21 -23.28 13.87 16.23
C ARG A 21 -22.55 15.05 15.60
N VAL A 22 -22.28 16.09 16.38
CA VAL A 22 -21.48 17.26 15.94
C VAL A 22 -20.04 16.83 15.64
N ARG A 23 -19.43 16.03 16.51
CA ARG A 23 -18.08 15.45 16.26
C ARG A 23 -18.05 14.61 14.99
N THR A 24 -19.09 13.80 14.76
CA THR A 24 -19.24 12.98 13.55
C THR A 24 -19.30 13.85 12.29
N GLN A 25 -20.13 14.90 12.28
CA GLN A 25 -20.23 15.82 11.15
C GLN A 25 -18.91 16.57 10.92
N ALA A 26 -18.23 16.98 11.98
CA ALA A 26 -16.92 17.62 11.89
C ALA A 26 -15.88 16.69 11.24
N ALA A 27 -15.83 15.41 11.63
CA ALA A 27 -14.96 14.42 10.99
C ALA A 27 -15.24 14.28 9.48
N LEU A 28 -16.51 14.16 9.09
CA LEU A 28 -16.91 14.02 7.69
C LEU A 28 -16.59 15.27 6.86
N ALA A 29 -16.78 16.46 7.44
CA ALA A 29 -16.43 17.73 6.80
C ALA A 29 -14.91 17.86 6.62
N LEU A 30 -14.13 17.51 7.65
CA LEU A 30 -12.66 17.45 7.56
C LEU A 30 -12.19 16.51 6.45
N GLY A 31 -12.77 15.30 6.35
CA GLY A 31 -12.46 14.35 5.27
C GLY A 31 -12.85 14.83 3.88
N SER A 32 -13.87 15.68 3.77
CA SER A 32 -14.35 16.25 2.50
C SER A 32 -13.66 17.56 2.13
N SER A 33 -12.87 18.14 3.04
CA SER A 33 -12.16 19.41 2.81
C SER A 33 -11.03 19.30 1.79
N GLY A 34 -10.49 18.10 1.56
CA GLY A 34 -9.30 17.89 0.74
C GLY A 34 -8.00 18.46 1.34
N ASN A 35 -8.03 19.02 2.55
CA ASN A 35 -6.88 19.64 3.18
C ASN A 35 -6.05 18.62 3.96
N LYS A 36 -4.76 18.51 3.60
CA LYS A 36 -3.81 17.60 4.25
C LYS A 36 -3.64 17.83 5.75
N GLN A 37 -3.80 19.05 6.24
CA GLN A 37 -3.74 19.38 7.68
C GLN A 37 -4.86 18.67 8.47
N ALA A 38 -5.96 18.28 7.81
CA ALA A 38 -7.03 17.50 8.43
C ALA A 38 -6.59 16.10 8.87
N VAL A 39 -5.51 15.54 8.29
CA VAL A 39 -5.00 14.20 8.65
C VAL A 39 -4.68 14.11 10.14
N ASN A 40 -3.93 15.07 10.69
CA ASN A 40 -3.51 15.03 12.09
C ASN A 40 -4.71 15.17 13.03
N ILE A 41 -5.63 16.07 12.69
CA ILE A 41 -6.88 16.29 13.45
C ILE A 41 -7.74 15.01 13.46
N LEU A 42 -7.89 14.38 12.30
CA LEU A 42 -8.62 13.12 12.17
C LEU A 42 -7.92 11.98 12.92
N CYS A 43 -6.60 11.89 12.89
CA CYS A 43 -5.88 10.87 13.68
C CYS A 43 -6.18 10.99 15.18
N THR A 44 -6.32 12.20 15.74
CA THR A 44 -6.78 12.39 17.12
C THR A 44 -8.20 11.85 17.34
N GLY A 45 -9.10 12.07 16.39
CA GLY A 45 -10.49 11.59 16.45
C GLY A 45 -10.64 10.06 16.44
N LEU A 46 -9.60 9.30 16.07
CA LEU A 46 -9.61 7.83 16.19
C LEU A 46 -9.68 7.35 17.65
N ASN A 47 -9.39 8.23 18.61
CA ASN A 47 -9.46 7.94 20.03
C ASN A 47 -10.79 8.36 20.69
N ASP A 48 -11.78 8.80 19.91
CA ASP A 48 -13.09 9.17 20.45
C ASP A 48 -13.76 7.99 21.16
N SER A 49 -14.45 8.27 22.27
CA SER A 49 -15.19 7.26 23.03
C SER A 49 -16.35 6.68 22.22
N ASN A 50 -16.95 7.46 21.32
CA ASN A 50 -18.10 7.05 20.52
C ASN A 50 -17.67 6.32 19.22
N THR A 51 -18.25 5.15 18.99
CA THR A 51 -17.96 4.30 17.82
C THR A 51 -18.37 4.95 16.49
N THR A 52 -19.42 5.76 16.47
CA THR A 52 -19.90 6.48 15.28
C THR A 52 -18.87 7.51 14.83
N VAL A 53 -18.30 8.25 15.79
CA VAL A 53 -17.23 9.24 15.51
C VAL A 53 -16.01 8.53 14.95
N ARG A 54 -15.53 7.46 15.61
CA ARG A 54 -14.37 6.70 15.11
C ARG A 54 -14.57 6.12 13.71
N THR A 55 -15.78 5.62 13.43
CA THR A 55 -16.15 5.13 12.09
C THR A 55 -16.08 6.25 11.06
N ALA A 56 -16.66 7.41 11.35
CA ALA A 56 -16.64 8.57 10.47
C ALA A 56 -15.20 9.09 10.25
N VAL A 57 -14.38 9.11 11.29
CA VAL A 57 -12.97 9.48 11.22
C VAL A 57 -12.20 8.52 10.32
N ALA A 58 -12.36 7.21 10.50
CA ALA A 58 -11.71 6.21 9.66
C ALA A 58 -12.11 6.36 8.19
N ALA A 59 -13.42 6.50 7.93
CA ALA A 59 -13.93 6.74 6.58
C ALA A 59 -13.38 8.04 5.97
N SER A 60 -13.23 9.09 6.78
CA SER A 60 -12.72 10.40 6.37
C SER A 60 -11.23 10.37 6.04
N LEU A 61 -10.41 9.67 6.83
CA LEU A 61 -9.00 9.41 6.51
C LEU A 61 -8.87 8.63 5.19
N GLY A 62 -9.69 7.59 5.01
CA GLY A 62 -9.73 6.82 3.77
C GLY A 62 -10.19 7.62 2.56
N ARG A 63 -11.12 8.57 2.74
CA ARG A 63 -11.58 9.50 1.68
C ARG A 63 -10.51 10.53 1.34
N LEU A 64 -9.87 11.11 2.35
CA LEU A 64 -8.86 12.14 2.16
C LEU A 64 -7.63 11.57 1.44
N ASN A 65 -7.22 10.34 1.77
CA ASN A 65 -6.15 9.60 1.12
C ASN A 65 -4.83 10.40 0.95
N GLN A 66 -4.50 11.26 1.90
CA GLN A 66 -3.29 12.10 1.90
C GLN A 66 -2.36 11.79 3.10
N GLY A 67 -2.63 10.71 3.84
CA GLY A 67 -1.92 10.31 5.06
C GLY A 67 -2.80 9.51 6.02
N GLY A 68 -2.33 9.26 7.25
CA GLY A 68 -3.13 8.64 8.31
C GLY A 68 -3.14 7.10 8.35
N GLN A 69 -2.38 6.44 7.47
CA GLN A 69 -2.24 4.97 7.49
C GLN A 69 -1.69 4.46 8.81
N GLU A 70 -0.66 5.12 9.36
CA GLU A 70 -0.05 4.71 10.62
C GLU A 70 -1.03 4.81 11.80
N CYS A 71 -1.75 5.92 11.95
CA CYS A 71 -2.72 6.09 13.04
C CYS A 71 -3.91 5.12 12.88
N LEU A 72 -4.31 4.79 11.65
CA LEU A 72 -5.31 3.74 11.40
C LEU A 72 -4.81 2.33 11.74
N ASN A 73 -3.56 2.00 11.40
CA ASN A 73 -2.95 0.72 11.77
C ASN A 73 -2.82 0.59 13.29
N GLN A 74 -2.38 1.65 13.98
CA GLN A 74 -2.30 1.69 15.44
C GLN A 74 -3.70 1.48 16.07
N ARG A 75 -4.72 2.20 15.59
CA ARG A 75 -6.08 2.03 16.10
C ARG A 75 -6.64 0.64 15.82
N ALA A 76 -6.32 0.03 14.67
CA ALA A 76 -6.78 -1.31 14.31
C ALA A 76 -6.34 -2.38 15.33
N GLN A 77 -5.17 -2.21 15.95
CA GLN A 77 -4.62 -3.17 16.92
C GLN A 77 -5.41 -3.20 18.22
N SER A 78 -6.00 -2.07 18.64
CA SER A 78 -6.71 -1.92 19.92
C SER A 78 -8.22 -1.71 19.79
N GLU A 79 -8.75 -1.51 18.58
CA GLU A 79 -10.18 -1.38 18.37
C GLU A 79 -10.92 -2.66 18.78
N THR A 80 -12.02 -2.53 19.51
CA THR A 80 -12.84 -3.67 19.94
C THR A 80 -14.15 -3.76 19.16
N ASN A 81 -14.65 -2.64 18.64
CA ASN A 81 -15.88 -2.60 17.88
C ASN A 81 -15.69 -3.10 16.44
N ALA A 82 -16.45 -4.13 16.05
CA ALA A 82 -16.35 -4.75 14.73
C ALA A 82 -16.69 -3.80 13.57
N GLY A 83 -17.66 -2.89 13.77
CA GLY A 83 -18.02 -1.89 12.76
C GLY A 83 -16.89 -0.91 12.48
N VAL A 84 -16.24 -0.43 13.54
CA VAL A 84 -15.08 0.45 13.43
C VAL A 84 -13.89 -0.30 12.81
N LYS A 85 -13.61 -1.54 13.20
CA LYS A 85 -12.56 -2.37 12.55
C LYS A 85 -12.76 -2.46 11.05
N ARG A 86 -13.99 -2.76 10.61
CA ARG A 86 -14.32 -2.84 9.18
C ARG A 86 -14.09 -1.51 8.48
N ALA A 87 -14.50 -0.39 9.08
CA ALA A 87 -14.28 0.94 8.52
C ALA A 87 -12.78 1.28 8.39
N ILE A 88 -11.98 0.93 9.41
CA ILE A 88 -10.52 1.10 9.38
C ILE A 88 -9.90 0.25 8.27
N GLN A 89 -10.28 -1.03 8.16
CA GLN A 89 -9.79 -1.92 7.10
C GLN A 89 -10.18 -1.42 5.71
N GLN A 90 -11.40 -0.92 5.52
CA GLN A 90 -11.85 -0.32 4.26
C GLN A 90 -11.07 0.96 3.94
N ALA A 91 -10.80 1.81 4.93
CA ALA A 91 -10.00 3.01 4.74
C ALA A 91 -8.56 2.66 4.36
N LEU A 92 -7.93 1.71 5.07
CA LEU A 92 -6.60 1.20 4.76
C LEU A 92 -6.55 0.54 3.38
N ALA A 93 -7.57 -0.23 3.00
CA ALA A 93 -7.69 -0.80 1.67
C ALA A 93 -7.78 0.29 0.61
N LYS A 94 -8.64 1.30 0.79
CA LYS A 94 -8.76 2.46 -0.12
C LYS A 94 -7.43 3.22 -0.28
N MET A 95 -6.72 3.44 0.83
CA MET A 95 -5.41 4.12 0.79
C MET A 95 -4.28 3.22 0.28
N GLY A 96 -4.38 1.91 0.47
CA GLY A 96 -3.45 0.91 -0.06
C GLY A 96 -3.66 0.63 -1.54
N SER A 97 -4.89 0.76 -2.03
CA SER A 97 -5.21 0.84 -3.46
C SER A 97 -4.92 2.21 -4.06
N GLY A 98 -4.69 3.23 -3.23
CA GLY A 98 -4.59 4.64 -3.62
C GLY A 98 -3.26 5.31 -3.32
N GLN A 99 -2.16 4.57 -3.17
CA GLN A 99 -0.82 5.15 -3.07
C GLN A 99 0.02 4.93 -4.31
N GLY A 100 -0.13 5.89 -5.20
CA GLY A 100 0.86 6.44 -6.09
C GLY A 100 0.36 7.83 -6.47
N GLY A 101 1.27 8.80 -6.56
CA GLY A 101 0.90 10.21 -6.62
C GLY A 101 -0.28 10.49 -7.54
N SER A 102 -1.11 11.45 -7.14
CA SER A 102 -2.08 12.13 -8.01
C SER A 102 -1.40 12.83 -9.21
N SER A 103 -0.09 12.69 -9.34
CA SER A 103 0.75 13.17 -10.41
C SER A 103 1.86 12.15 -10.68
N LEU A 104 2.18 11.95 -11.95
CA LEU A 104 3.36 11.21 -12.42
C LEU A 104 4.46 12.16 -12.90
N SER A 105 4.37 13.47 -12.61
CA SER A 105 5.25 14.52 -13.15
C SER A 105 6.75 14.30 -12.89
N SER A 106 7.11 13.61 -11.81
CA SER A 106 8.51 13.24 -11.49
C SER A 106 8.77 11.73 -11.60
N VAL A 107 7.78 10.94 -12.02
CA VAL A 107 7.85 9.48 -12.07
C VAL A 107 8.33 9.04 -13.45
N ARG A 108 9.56 8.49 -13.51
CA ARG A 108 10.11 7.90 -14.73
C ARG A 108 9.66 6.46 -14.92
N TYR A 109 9.50 5.70 -13.84
CA TYR A 109 9.08 4.30 -13.88
C TYR A 109 7.88 4.04 -12.98
N LEU A 110 6.82 3.46 -13.54
CA LEU A 110 5.66 2.97 -12.81
C LEU A 110 5.58 1.45 -12.91
N PHE A 111 5.60 0.76 -11.78
CA PHE A 111 5.48 -0.69 -11.71
C PHE A 111 4.16 -1.08 -11.03
N PHE A 112 3.31 -1.79 -11.78
CA PHE A 112 2.13 -2.47 -11.25
C PHE A 112 2.52 -3.88 -10.80
N VAL A 113 2.39 -4.18 -9.52
CA VAL A 113 2.64 -5.54 -9.01
C VAL A 113 1.35 -6.35 -9.13
N ASN A 114 1.35 -7.32 -10.05
CA ASN A 114 0.28 -8.29 -10.23
C ASN A 114 0.27 -9.33 -9.12
N GLY A 115 -0.78 -10.16 -9.09
CA GLY A 115 -0.88 -11.29 -8.17
C GLY A 115 0.36 -12.18 -8.23
N VAL A 116 0.72 -12.77 -7.09
CA VAL A 116 1.89 -13.62 -6.95
C VAL A 116 1.49 -15.07 -7.23
N ARG A 117 2.20 -15.73 -8.15
CA ARG A 117 2.13 -17.19 -8.27
C ARG A 117 2.90 -17.83 -7.12
N ASN A 118 2.19 -18.28 -6.09
CA ASN A 118 2.78 -18.91 -4.91
C ASN A 118 2.88 -20.43 -5.09
N ARG A 119 4.09 -20.98 -4.96
CA ARG A 119 4.39 -22.42 -4.93
C ARG A 119 5.08 -22.83 -3.62
N SER A 120 4.92 -22.04 -2.56
CA SER A 120 5.38 -22.35 -1.22
C SER A 120 4.25 -22.94 -0.37
N SER A 121 4.59 -23.44 0.81
CA SER A 121 3.62 -23.86 1.83
C SER A 121 3.03 -22.69 2.63
N VAL A 122 3.50 -21.45 2.42
CA VAL A 122 3.04 -20.27 3.16
C VAL A 122 1.75 -19.73 2.56
N ASP A 123 0.88 -19.16 3.41
CA ASP A 123 -0.34 -18.49 2.99
C ASP A 123 -0.10 -17.47 1.86
N ALA A 124 -0.96 -17.51 0.84
CA ALA A 124 -0.82 -16.69 -0.36
C ALA A 124 -0.98 -15.19 -0.08
N GLY A 125 -1.81 -14.81 0.90
CA GLY A 125 -1.97 -13.43 1.35
C GLY A 125 -0.68 -12.89 1.97
N LYS A 126 -0.08 -13.66 2.88
CA LYS A 126 1.22 -13.31 3.50
C LYS A 126 2.33 -13.16 2.45
N VAL A 127 2.45 -14.11 1.52
CA VAL A 127 3.47 -14.06 0.45
C VAL A 127 3.28 -12.82 -0.43
N THR A 128 2.04 -12.55 -0.86
CA THR A 128 1.71 -11.39 -1.69
C THR A 128 2.03 -10.08 -0.95
N GLN A 129 1.62 -9.96 0.31
CA GLN A 129 1.88 -8.79 1.13
C GLN A 129 3.39 -8.56 1.32
N HIS A 130 4.16 -9.61 1.58
CA HIS A 130 5.62 -9.48 1.76
C HIS A 130 6.31 -9.04 0.47
N ILE A 131 6.04 -9.69 -0.67
CA ILE A 131 6.64 -9.32 -1.95
C ILE A 131 6.31 -7.88 -2.30
N PHE A 132 5.03 -7.49 -2.18
CA PHE A 132 4.63 -6.12 -2.47
C PHE A 132 5.33 -5.12 -1.56
N ALA A 133 5.37 -5.38 -0.24
CA ALA A 133 6.00 -4.50 0.73
C ALA A 133 7.50 -4.31 0.44
N TYR A 134 8.24 -5.41 0.21
CA TYR A 134 9.68 -5.34 -0.07
C TYR A 134 9.99 -4.74 -1.44
N LEU A 135 9.23 -5.07 -2.49
CA LEU A 135 9.40 -4.43 -3.79
C LEU A 135 9.10 -2.93 -3.70
N LYS A 136 8.00 -2.53 -3.05
CA LYS A 136 7.68 -1.12 -2.83
C LYS A 136 8.80 -0.43 -2.06
N GLN A 137 9.24 -0.99 -0.95
CA GLN A 137 10.34 -0.43 -0.14
C GLN A 137 11.63 -0.29 -0.95
N GLY A 138 12.05 -1.34 -1.66
CA GLY A 138 13.34 -1.36 -2.37
C GLY A 138 13.36 -0.60 -3.70
N LEU A 139 12.20 -0.40 -4.31
CA LEU A 139 12.07 0.34 -5.58
C LEU A 139 11.67 1.80 -5.39
N THR A 140 11.07 2.18 -4.27
CA THR A 140 10.63 3.56 -4.07
C THR A 140 11.86 4.47 -4.05
N LYS A 141 12.02 5.21 -5.15
CA LYS A 141 12.99 6.27 -5.37
C LYS A 141 12.24 7.50 -5.86
N SER A 142 12.90 8.64 -5.91
CA SER A 142 12.30 9.91 -6.37
C SER A 142 11.63 9.81 -7.75
N ASP A 143 12.10 8.88 -8.60
CA ASP A 143 11.64 8.68 -9.98
C ASP A 143 10.88 7.37 -10.23
N THR A 144 10.64 6.57 -9.18
CA THR A 144 10.06 5.23 -9.33
C THR A 144 8.88 5.05 -8.39
N LEU A 145 7.74 4.65 -8.96
CA LEU A 145 6.50 4.41 -8.24
C LEU A 145 6.09 2.94 -8.39
N VAL A 146 5.73 2.31 -7.27
CA VAL A 146 5.22 0.94 -7.23
C VAL A 146 3.82 0.93 -6.65
N VAL A 147 2.89 0.36 -7.40
CA VAL A 147 1.47 0.28 -7.04
C VAL A 147 0.95 -1.14 -7.20
N SER A 148 -0.14 -1.47 -6.51
CA SER A 148 -0.79 -2.76 -6.70
C SER A 148 -1.52 -2.79 -8.04
N ALA A 149 -1.68 -3.97 -8.63
CA ALA A 149 -2.41 -4.12 -9.89
C ALA A 149 -3.88 -3.67 -9.81
N GLY A 150 -4.49 -3.64 -8.62
CA GLY A 150 -5.83 -3.08 -8.42
C GLY A 150 -5.92 -1.58 -8.73
N ALA A 151 -4.79 -0.87 -8.76
CA ALA A 151 -4.73 0.56 -9.03
C ALA A 151 -4.56 0.90 -10.53
N VAL A 152 -4.48 -0.09 -11.43
CA VAL A 152 -4.21 0.14 -12.87
C VAL A 152 -5.15 1.18 -13.48
N ASN A 153 -6.46 1.07 -13.21
CA ASN A 153 -7.46 2.00 -13.74
C ASN A 153 -7.28 3.43 -13.25
N GLN A 154 -6.73 3.62 -12.03
CA GLN A 154 -6.44 4.93 -11.47
C GLN A 154 -5.32 5.64 -12.25
N TYR A 155 -4.32 4.91 -12.73
CA TYR A 155 -3.16 5.48 -13.43
C TYR A 155 -3.33 5.57 -14.94
N ALA A 156 -4.35 4.94 -15.52
CA ALA A 156 -4.55 4.94 -16.97
C ALA A 156 -4.61 6.36 -17.55
N ALA A 157 -5.40 7.25 -16.94
CA ALA A 157 -5.52 8.65 -17.38
C ALA A 157 -4.23 9.46 -17.11
N LEU A 158 -3.57 9.22 -15.97
CA LEU A 158 -2.33 9.91 -15.61
C LEU A 158 -1.18 9.57 -16.58
N LEU A 159 -1.11 8.32 -17.04
CA LEU A 159 -0.12 7.86 -18.02
C LEU A 159 -0.33 8.50 -19.39
N GLN A 160 -1.58 8.74 -19.80
CA GLN A 160 -1.85 9.49 -21.04
C GLN A 160 -1.32 10.93 -20.98
N GLN A 161 -1.34 11.54 -19.78
CA GLN A 161 -0.84 12.90 -19.54
C GLN A 161 0.66 12.95 -19.22
N SER A 162 1.32 11.79 -19.08
CA SER A 162 2.71 11.69 -18.61
C SER A 162 3.53 10.80 -19.55
N PRO A 163 3.81 11.23 -20.80
CA PRO A 163 4.47 10.40 -21.81
C PRO A 163 5.91 10.02 -21.47
N ALA A 164 6.54 10.74 -20.54
CA ALA A 164 7.88 10.41 -20.03
C ALA A 164 7.87 9.23 -19.04
N THR A 165 6.72 8.87 -18.47
CA THR A 165 6.59 7.77 -17.52
C THR A 165 6.48 6.44 -18.25
N ARG A 166 7.38 5.51 -17.93
CA ARG A 166 7.41 4.17 -18.48
C ARG A 166 6.73 3.22 -17.51
N ALA A 167 5.63 2.60 -17.95
CA ALA A 167 4.83 1.73 -17.11
C ALA A 167 5.00 0.25 -17.46
N TYR A 168 5.05 -0.59 -16.43
CA TYR A 168 5.22 -2.04 -16.56
C TYR A 168 4.40 -2.79 -15.52
N TYR A 169 4.00 -4.00 -15.88
CA TYR A 169 3.52 -5.00 -14.92
C TYR A 169 4.67 -5.88 -14.45
N LEU A 170 4.71 -6.14 -13.16
CA LEU A 170 5.55 -7.15 -12.53
C LEU A 170 4.67 -8.32 -12.14
N SER A 171 4.98 -9.53 -12.64
CA SER A 171 4.32 -10.77 -12.25
C SER A 171 5.29 -11.67 -11.49
N PRO A 172 5.24 -11.65 -10.14
CA PRO A 172 6.13 -12.45 -9.32
C PRO A 172 5.66 -13.91 -9.24
N ALA A 173 6.60 -14.84 -9.19
CA ALA A 173 6.39 -16.23 -8.84
C ALA A 173 7.40 -16.63 -7.75
N PHE A 174 6.88 -17.15 -6.64
CA PHE A 174 7.68 -17.54 -5.49
C PHE A 174 7.61 -19.04 -5.25
N SER A 175 8.76 -19.64 -4.94
CA SER A 175 8.88 -21.03 -4.56
C SER A 175 9.97 -21.20 -3.50
N ASN A 176 9.84 -22.23 -2.68
CA ASN A 176 10.87 -22.65 -1.75
C ASN A 176 11.11 -24.16 -1.85
N GLU A 177 12.30 -24.57 -1.46
CA GLU A 177 12.72 -25.97 -1.40
C GLU A 177 13.51 -26.17 -0.12
N PHE A 178 13.27 -27.27 0.60
CA PHE A 178 14.03 -27.63 1.78
C PHE A 178 14.63 -29.01 1.59
N LEU A 179 15.95 -29.08 1.62
CA LEU A 179 16.70 -30.32 1.43
C LEU A 179 17.97 -30.28 2.28
N ASN A 180 18.24 -31.37 3.01
CA ASN A 180 19.46 -31.56 3.79
C ASN A 180 19.77 -30.40 4.76
N GLY A 181 18.75 -29.89 5.46
CA GLY A 181 18.92 -28.79 6.43
C GLY A 181 19.02 -27.39 5.82
N VAL A 182 19.05 -27.29 4.49
CA VAL A 182 19.16 -26.03 3.74
C VAL A 182 17.80 -25.66 3.17
N LEU A 183 17.30 -24.49 3.56
CA LEU A 183 16.15 -23.87 2.93
C LEU A 183 16.63 -22.98 1.78
N LYS A 184 16.05 -23.18 0.59
CA LYS A 184 16.27 -22.38 -0.61
C LYS A 184 14.97 -21.69 -0.99
N ALA A 185 15.10 -20.48 -1.52
CA ALA A 185 13.99 -19.70 -2.03
C ALA A 185 14.34 -19.18 -3.43
N LYS A 186 13.34 -19.15 -4.31
CA LYS A 186 13.45 -18.59 -5.66
C LYS A 186 12.28 -17.65 -5.89
N LEU A 187 12.62 -16.41 -6.28
CA LEU A 187 11.68 -15.40 -6.73
C LEU A 187 11.98 -15.10 -8.21
N ASP A 188 11.04 -15.44 -9.07
CA ASP A 188 11.04 -15.05 -10.48
C ASP A 188 10.10 -13.86 -10.65
N VAL A 189 10.49 -12.85 -11.44
CA VAL A 189 9.62 -11.72 -11.80
C VAL A 189 9.65 -11.55 -13.31
N SER A 190 8.50 -11.77 -13.94
CA SER A 190 8.28 -11.40 -15.34
C SER A 190 7.89 -9.93 -15.41
N ILE A 191 8.53 -9.19 -16.32
CA ILE A 191 8.28 -7.77 -16.55
C ILE A 191 7.55 -7.65 -17.90
N MET A 192 6.37 -7.05 -17.90
CA MET A 192 5.54 -6.90 -19.09
C MET A 192 5.24 -5.42 -19.34
N LYS A 193 5.22 -5.00 -20.60
CA LYS A 193 4.93 -3.60 -20.94
C LYS A 193 3.47 -3.27 -20.64
N TYR A 194 3.21 -2.09 -20.10
CA TYR A 194 1.86 -1.54 -20.03
C TYR A 194 1.53 -0.73 -21.30
N PRO A 195 0.30 -0.79 -21.83
CA PRO A 195 -0.82 -1.67 -21.45
C PRO A 195 -0.83 -3.04 -22.18
N GLN A 196 0.03 -3.28 -23.17
CA GLN A 196 -0.06 -4.43 -24.10
C GLN A 196 0.25 -5.80 -23.46
N GLN A 197 0.86 -5.82 -22.28
CA GLN A 197 1.24 -7.02 -21.52
C GLN A 197 2.21 -7.97 -22.24
N ASN A 198 2.90 -7.53 -23.29
CA ASN A 198 3.99 -8.30 -23.86
C ASN A 198 5.17 -8.38 -22.87
N ILE A 199 5.75 -9.57 -22.72
CA ILE A 199 6.91 -9.78 -21.87
C ILE A 199 8.11 -9.05 -22.49
N VAL A 200 8.74 -8.18 -21.70
CA VAL A 200 9.90 -7.37 -22.10
C VAL A 200 11.16 -7.73 -21.32
N GLY A 201 11.03 -8.57 -20.29
CA GLY A 201 12.15 -9.06 -19.51
C GLY A 201 11.72 -10.02 -18.41
N SER A 202 12.68 -10.72 -17.84
CA SER A 202 12.48 -11.56 -16.67
C SER A 202 13.71 -11.51 -15.79
N LEU A 203 13.50 -11.53 -14.47
CA LEU A 203 14.57 -11.56 -13.48
C LEU A 203 14.33 -12.71 -12.51
N THR A 204 15.41 -13.34 -12.08
CA THR A 204 15.39 -14.42 -11.08
C THR A 204 16.34 -14.09 -9.94
N LYS A 205 15.87 -14.26 -8.70
CA LYS A 205 16.71 -14.23 -7.50
C LYS A 205 16.55 -15.50 -6.70
N LYS A 206 17.69 -16.09 -6.34
CA LYS A 206 17.78 -17.27 -5.50
C LYS A 206 18.48 -16.89 -4.20
N THR A 207 17.95 -17.34 -3.08
CA THR A 207 18.55 -17.16 -1.75
C THR A 207 18.49 -18.48 -1.00
N SER A 208 19.37 -18.67 -0.02
CA SER A 208 19.41 -19.88 0.79
C SER A 208 19.87 -19.58 2.22
N MET A 209 19.46 -20.42 3.16
CA MET A 209 19.93 -20.39 4.54
C MET A 209 20.01 -21.80 5.10
N ASN A 210 20.98 -22.03 5.98
CA ASN A 210 20.96 -23.19 6.87
C ASN A 210 19.95 -22.89 7.98
N SER A 211 18.82 -23.58 7.97
CA SER A 211 17.70 -23.30 8.87
C SER A 211 17.32 -24.46 9.77
N GLY A 212 17.76 -25.68 9.45
CA GLY A 212 17.32 -26.91 10.12
C GLY A 212 15.85 -27.28 9.85
N SER A 213 15.01 -26.34 9.40
CA SER A 213 13.60 -26.55 9.07
C SER A 213 13.03 -25.48 8.12
N ALA A 214 11.94 -25.82 7.43
CA ALA A 214 11.20 -24.94 6.53
C ALA A 214 10.00 -24.26 7.21
N THR A 215 10.20 -23.65 8.37
CA THR A 215 9.12 -22.92 9.05
C THR A 215 8.64 -21.73 8.21
N GLU A 216 7.38 -21.32 8.42
CA GLU A 216 6.82 -20.12 7.77
C GLU A 216 7.73 -18.90 7.97
N GLN A 217 8.22 -18.69 9.19
CA GLN A 217 9.13 -17.60 9.51
C GLN A 217 10.42 -17.65 8.70
N ASN A 218 11.04 -18.83 8.55
CA ASN A 218 12.27 -19.00 7.77
C ASN A 218 12.02 -18.76 6.27
N ILE A 219 10.87 -19.22 5.74
CA ILE A 219 10.47 -19.01 4.35
C ILE A 219 10.24 -17.51 4.09
N LEU A 220 9.49 -16.82 4.96
CA LEU A 220 9.22 -15.39 4.83
C LEU A 220 10.50 -14.55 4.96
N ARG A 221 11.46 -14.98 5.80
CA ARG A 221 12.77 -14.35 5.92
C ARG A 221 13.56 -14.42 4.61
N LEU A 222 13.65 -15.61 3.99
CA LEU A 222 14.29 -15.76 2.69
C LEU A 222 13.55 -15.03 1.56
N LEU A 223 12.22 -15.00 1.62
CA LEU A 223 11.40 -14.25 0.68
C LEU A 223 11.73 -12.75 0.73
N GLY A 224 11.88 -12.18 1.94
CA GLY A 224 12.30 -10.79 2.11
C GLY A 224 13.68 -10.53 1.49
N ALA A 225 14.65 -11.41 1.76
CA ALA A 225 15.99 -11.30 1.15
C ALA A 225 15.95 -11.38 -0.39
N ALA A 226 15.19 -12.33 -0.95
CA ALA A 226 15.02 -12.46 -2.40
C ALA A 226 14.31 -11.25 -3.01
N SER A 227 13.30 -10.70 -2.33
CA SER A 227 12.53 -9.53 -2.78
C SER A 227 13.37 -8.26 -2.77
N ASN A 228 14.21 -8.06 -1.76
CA ASN A 228 15.16 -6.94 -1.71
C ASN A 228 16.18 -7.03 -2.86
N ALA A 229 16.78 -8.20 -3.05
CA ALA A 229 17.70 -8.42 -4.17
C ALA A 229 17.01 -8.23 -5.54
N MET A 230 15.72 -8.57 -5.62
CA MET A 230 14.91 -8.38 -6.82
C MET A 230 14.65 -6.89 -7.10
N ALA A 231 14.30 -6.10 -6.07
CA ALA A 231 14.11 -4.66 -6.21
C ALA A 231 15.38 -3.95 -6.71
N SER A 232 16.56 -4.31 -6.19
CA SER A 232 17.83 -3.79 -6.69
C SER A 232 18.08 -4.16 -8.14
N ALA A 233 17.78 -5.40 -8.54
CA ALA A 233 17.95 -5.85 -9.93
C ALA A 233 16.98 -5.15 -10.88
N ILE A 234 15.72 -4.99 -10.50
CA ILE A 234 14.72 -4.23 -11.28
C ILE A 234 15.22 -2.80 -11.48
N THR A 235 15.67 -2.13 -10.42
CA THR A 235 16.22 -0.77 -10.48
C THR A 235 17.36 -0.65 -11.49
N GLN A 236 18.30 -1.59 -11.50
CA GLN A 236 19.44 -1.59 -12.42
C GLN A 236 19.04 -1.88 -13.87
N SER A 237 18.00 -2.70 -14.06
CA SER A 237 17.51 -3.10 -15.39
C SER A 237 16.52 -2.10 -16.01
N ALA A 238 15.81 -1.33 -15.19
CA ALA A 238 14.71 -0.45 -15.64
C ALA A 238 15.09 0.53 -16.77
N PRO A 239 16.29 1.16 -16.77
CA PRO A 239 16.72 2.01 -17.87
C PRO A 239 16.88 1.29 -19.22
N ARG A 240 17.09 -0.02 -19.20
CA ARG A 240 17.34 -0.86 -20.38
C ARG A 240 16.09 -1.58 -20.89
N LEU A 241 14.98 -1.50 -20.16
CA LEU A 241 13.71 -2.00 -20.65
C LEU A 241 13.31 -1.21 -21.92
N PRO A 242 12.43 -1.76 -22.79
CA PRO A 242 11.92 -1.13 -24.01
C PRO A 242 10.57 -0.40 -23.83
#